data_AF-A0A1T4UZV7-F1
#
_entry.id   AF-A0A1T4UZV7-F1
#
_cell.length_a   1.000
_cell.length_b   1.000
_cell.length_c   1.000
_cell.angle_alpha   90.00
_cell.angle_beta   90.00
_cell.angle_gamma   90.00
#
_symmetry.space_group_name_H-M   'P 1'
#
loop_
_entity.id
_entity.type
_entity.pdbx_description
1 polymer ?
#
loop_
_entity_poly.entity_id
_entity_poly.type
_entity_poly.pdbx_seq_one_letter_code
_entity_poly.pdbx_strand_id
1 'polypeptide(L)'
;MTLAAGPQYDMAVSFVFNLGAGNFRSSTYLKKLKAGQLTAACNEFPRWVFVNGKDCRLDSSHCAGIVKRRLAEQKVCLYGYQ
;
A
#
# COMPACT_ATOMS: atom_id res chain seq x y z
N MET A 1 -6.88 -12.57 -13.87
CA MET A 1 -7.15 -12.71 -12.43
C MET A 1 -7.77 -11.42 -11.95
N THR A 2 -9.08 -11.41 -11.74
CA THR A 2 -9.81 -10.27 -11.18
C THR A 2 -9.71 -10.40 -9.67
N LEU A 3 -9.25 -9.34 -8.97
CA LEU A 3 -9.40 -9.30 -7.52
C LEU A 3 -10.89 -9.29 -7.22
N ALA A 4 -11.36 -10.24 -6.42
CA ALA A 4 -12.71 -10.18 -5.90
C ALA A 4 -12.89 -8.90 -5.08
N ALA A 5 -14.10 -8.34 -5.08
CA ALA A 5 -14.43 -7.23 -4.21
C ALA A 5 -14.13 -7.61 -2.75
N GLY A 6 -13.41 -6.75 -2.03
CA GLY A 6 -12.94 -7.02 -0.68
C GLY A 6 -11.75 -6.15 -0.27
N PRO A 7 -11.22 -6.33 0.95
CA PRO A 7 -10.25 -5.41 1.53
C PRO A 7 -8.98 -5.22 0.68
N GLN A 8 -8.51 -6.26 -0.01
CA GLN A 8 -7.33 -6.13 -0.88
C GLN A 8 -7.61 -5.32 -2.14
N TYR A 9 -8.83 -5.41 -2.70
CA TYR A 9 -9.26 -4.57 -3.81
C TYR A 9 -9.37 -3.11 -3.37
N ASP A 10 -10.02 -2.86 -2.24
CA ASP A 10 -10.20 -1.51 -1.70
C ASP A 10 -8.85 -0.85 -1.39
N MET A 11 -7.89 -1.62 -0.85
CA MET A 11 -6.54 -1.12 -0.58
C MET A 11 -5.71 -0.94 -1.85
N ALA A 12 -5.97 -1.69 -2.93
CA ALA A 12 -5.40 -1.39 -4.23
C ALA A 12 -5.95 -0.07 -4.80
N VAL A 13 -7.24 0.24 -4.60
CA VAL A 13 -7.83 1.54 -4.95
C VAL A 13 -7.20 2.67 -4.13
N SER A 14 -7.07 2.52 -2.81
CA SER A 14 -6.41 3.52 -1.95
C SER A 14 -4.95 3.76 -2.36
N PHE A 15 -4.23 2.69 -2.70
CA PHE A 15 -2.86 2.77 -3.21
C PHE A 15 -2.80 3.63 -4.48
N VAL A 16 -3.63 3.31 -5.48
CA VAL A 16 -3.67 4.04 -6.76
C VAL A 16 -4.06 5.49 -6.55
N PHE A 17 -5.01 5.78 -5.66
CA PHE A 17 -5.42 7.15 -5.35
C PHE A 17 -4.26 8.01 -4.81
N ASN A 18 -3.44 7.45 -3.92
CA ASN A 18 -2.37 8.21 -3.27
C ASN A 18 -1.04 8.20 -4.02
N LEU A 19 -0.68 7.08 -4.62
CA LEU A 19 0.63 6.86 -5.24
C LEU A 19 0.56 6.91 -6.77
N GLY A 20 -0.65 6.90 -7.34
CA GLY A 20 -0.87 6.94 -8.78
C GLY A 20 -0.80 5.57 -9.46
N ALA A 21 -1.48 5.47 -10.61
CA ALA A 21 -1.56 4.24 -11.40
C ALA A 21 -0.20 3.79 -11.96
N GLY A 22 0.72 4.71 -12.24
CA GLY A 22 2.08 4.40 -12.72
C GLY A 22 2.86 3.54 -11.71
N ASN A 23 2.94 4.02 -10.47
CA ASN A 23 3.57 3.30 -9.37
C ASN A 23 2.89 1.96 -9.08
N PHE A 24 1.56 1.91 -9.16
CA PHE A 24 0.83 0.66 -8.97
C PHE A 24 1.20 -0.39 -10.02
N ARG A 25 1.25 -0.01 -11.30
CA ARG A 25 1.59 -0.93 -12.41
C ARG A 25 2.97 -1.56 -12.28
N SER A 26 3.96 -0.84 -11.74
CA SER A 26 5.33 -1.35 -11.54
C SER A 26 5.58 -1.93 -10.14
N SER A 27 4.60 -1.91 -9.24
CA SER A 27 4.79 -2.30 -7.84
C SER A 27 4.96 -3.81 -7.64
N THR A 28 5.83 -4.17 -6.68
CA THR A 28 5.87 -5.52 -6.11
C THR A 28 4.53 -5.92 -5.49
N TYR A 29 3.77 -4.94 -4.98
CA TYR A 29 2.42 -5.15 -4.45
C TYR A 29 1.50 -5.76 -5.52
N LEU A 30 1.38 -5.14 -6.70
CA LEU A 30 0.58 -5.68 -7.80
C LEU A 30 1.10 -7.04 -8.28
N LYS A 31 2.43 -7.22 -8.36
CA LYS A 31 3.02 -8.51 -8.73
C LYS A 31 2.56 -9.63 -7.78
N LYS A 32 2.58 -9.39 -6.47
CA LYS A 32 2.15 -10.36 -5.45
C LYS A 32 0.64 -10.58 -5.45
N LEU A 33 -0.16 -9.52 -5.65
CA LEU A 33 -1.62 -9.65 -5.83
C LEU A 33 -1.96 -10.56 -7.01
N LYS A 34 -1.31 -10.37 -8.16
CA LYS A 34 -1.51 -11.21 -9.36
C LYS A 34 -1.05 -12.66 -9.17
N ALA A 35 -0.12 -12.90 -8.24
CA ALA A 35 0.33 -14.23 -7.88
C ALA A 35 -0.52 -14.89 -6.77
N GLY A 36 -1.61 -14.25 -6.31
CA GLY A 36 -2.45 -14.75 -5.23
C GLY A 36 -1.79 -14.69 -3.84
N GLN A 37 -0.64 -14.04 -3.70
CA GLN A 37 0.11 -13.95 -2.45
C GLN A 37 -0.41 -12.80 -1.58
N LEU A 38 -1.67 -12.87 -1.15
CA LEU A 38 -2.40 -11.72 -0.57
C LEU A 38 -1.72 -11.15 0.68
N THR A 39 -1.37 -11.98 1.66
CA THR A 39 -0.65 -11.54 2.87
C THR A 39 0.68 -10.87 2.52
N ALA A 40 1.45 -11.49 1.62
CA ALA A 40 2.73 -10.95 1.20
C ALA A 40 2.58 -9.64 0.42
N ALA A 41 1.47 -9.46 -0.30
CA ALA A 41 1.14 -8.23 -1.00
C ALA A 41 0.82 -7.12 0.01
N CYS A 42 -0.06 -7.37 0.98
CA CYS A 42 -0.38 -6.39 2.03
C CYS A 42 0.87 -5.93 2.80
N ASN A 43 1.86 -6.82 2.99
CA ASN A 43 3.12 -6.47 3.63
C ASN A 43 4.05 -5.58 2.79
N GLU A 44 3.70 -5.21 1.54
CA GLU A 44 4.45 -4.24 0.75
C GLU A 44 4.10 -2.78 1.10
N PHE A 45 2.96 -2.49 1.73
CA PHE A 45 2.53 -1.12 2.05
C PHE A 45 3.59 -0.30 2.82
N PRO A 46 4.25 -0.83 3.88
CA PRO A 46 5.26 -0.09 4.64
C PRO A 46 6.52 0.34 3.85
N ARG A 47 6.71 -0.15 2.62
CA ARG A 47 7.83 0.27 1.75
C ARG A 47 7.54 1.60 1.06
N TRP A 48 6.27 1.97 0.91
CA TRP A 48 5.81 3.17 0.18
C TRP A 48 5.68 4.38 1.10
N VAL A 49 6.80 4.75 1.73
CA VAL A 49 6.89 5.84 2.73
C VAL A 49 7.92 6.91 2.38
N PHE A 50 8.35 6.98 1.12
CA PHE A 50 9.23 8.04 0.65
C PHE A 50 8.42 9.10 -0.09
N VAL A 51 8.66 10.38 0.23
CA VAL A 51 8.06 11.53 -0.46
C VAL A 51 9.18 12.47 -0.89
N ASN A 52 9.26 12.77 -2.19
CA ASN A 52 10.33 13.59 -2.77
C ASN A 52 11.74 13.13 -2.34
N GLY A 53 11.97 11.82 -2.30
CA GLY A 53 13.23 11.20 -1.88
C GLY A 53 13.50 11.19 -0.37
N LYS A 54 12.63 11.79 0.46
CA LYS A 54 12.77 11.83 1.91
C LYS A 54 12.05 10.65 2.57
N ASP A 55 12.70 9.99 3.54
CA ASP A 55 12.07 8.93 4.34
C ASP A 55 11.11 9.55 5.36
N CYS A 56 9.82 9.26 5.23
CA CYS A 56 8.79 9.77 6.15
C CYS A 56 8.79 9.13 7.54
N ARG A 57 9.68 8.17 7.82
CA ARG A 57 9.96 7.69 9.18
C ARG A 57 10.77 8.70 10.00
N LEU A 58 11.44 9.64 9.34
CA LEU A 58 12.23 10.69 9.99
C LEU A 58 11.35 11.92 10.23
N ASP A 59 11.39 12.47 11.44
CA ASP A 59 10.62 13.65 11.82
C ASP A 59 10.99 14.89 10.98
N SER A 60 12.27 15.00 10.58
CA SER A 60 12.79 16.07 9.71
C SER A 60 12.19 16.07 8.30
N SER A 61 11.55 14.98 7.88
CA SER A 61 10.90 14.88 6.57
C SER A 61 9.50 15.51 6.56
N HIS A 62 8.94 15.85 7.73
CA HIS A 62 7.61 16.47 7.91
C HIS A 62 6.45 15.73 7.20
N CYS A 63 6.58 14.40 7.02
CA CYS A 63 5.58 13.58 6.30
C CYS A 63 5.19 12.28 7.05
N ALA A 64 5.33 12.25 8.38
CA ALA A 64 5.01 11.09 9.23
C ALA A 64 3.59 10.53 9.03
N GLY A 65 2.64 11.36 8.56
CA GLY A 65 1.29 10.91 8.21
C GLY A 65 1.25 9.81 7.13
N ILE A 66 2.25 9.75 6.25
CA ILE A 66 2.36 8.70 5.22
C ILE A 66 2.61 7.35 5.87
N VAL A 67 3.50 7.26 6.86
CA VAL A 67 3.76 6.01 7.59
C VAL A 67 2.48 5.50 8.26
N LYS A 68 1.74 6.40 8.93
CA LYS A 68 0.45 6.08 9.57
C LYS A 68 -0.57 5.54 8.55
N ARG A 69 -0.67 6.18 7.39
CA ARG A 69 -1.54 5.73 6.28
C ARG A 69 -1.17 4.33 5.80
N ARG A 70 0.12 4.05 5.55
CA ARG A 70 0.57 2.73 5.07
C ARG A 70 0.29 1.61 6.08
N LEU A 71 0.45 1.87 7.38
CA LEU A 71 0.13 0.91 8.43
C LEU A 71 -1.38 0.64 8.53
N ALA A 72 -2.21 1.69 8.39
CA ALA A 72 -3.66 1.52 8.35
C ALA A 72 -4.11 0.71 7.11
N GLU A 73 -3.56 1.02 5.93
CA GLU A 73 -3.86 0.28 4.70
C GLU A 73 -3.40 -1.18 4.78
N GLN A 74 -2.20 -1.44 5.32
CA GLN A 74 -1.72 -2.80 5.58
C GLN A 74 -2.69 -3.55 6.49
N LYS A 75 -3.13 -2.92 7.59
CA LYS A 75 -4.03 -3.54 8.57
C LYS A 75 -5.37 -3.91 7.93
N VAL A 76 -5.99 -3.00 7.18
CA VAL A 76 -7.25 -3.29 6.46
C VAL A 76 -7.03 -4.36 5.39
N CYS A 77 -5.93 -4.31 4.64
CA CYS A 77 -5.60 -5.32 3.63
C CYS A 77 -5.47 -6.73 4.23
N LEU A 78 -4.90 -6.85 5.44
CA LEU A 78 -4.69 -8.12 6.12
C LEU A 78 -5.93 -8.66 6.84
N TYR A 79 -6.68 -7.78 7.51
CA TYR A 79 -7.68 -8.18 8.50
C TYR A 79 -9.09 -7.66 8.22
N GLY A 80 -9.27 -6.85 7.17
CA GLY A 80 -10.52 -6.17 6.88
C GLY A 80 -10.75 -4.91 7.71
N TYR A 81 -11.94 -4.33 7.56
CA TYR A 81 -12.38 -3.17 8.35
C TYR A 81 -12.70 -3.60 9.78
N GLN A 82 -12.21 -2.82 10.76
CA GLN A 82 -12.45 -3.01 12.19
C GLN A 82 -13.35 -1.91 12.73
#